data_AF-A0A2N8BVY2-F1
#
_entry.id   AF-A0A2N8BVY2-F1
#
_cell.length_a   1.000
_cell.length_b   1.000
_cell.length_c   1.000
_cell.angle_alpha   90.00
_cell.angle_beta   90.00
_cell.angle_gamma   90.00
#
_symmetry.space_group_name_H-M   'P 1'
#
loop_
_entity.id
_entity.type
_entity.pdbx_description
1 polymer ?
#
loop_
_entity_poly.entity_id
_entity_poly.type
_entity_poly.pdbx_seq_one_letter_code
_entity_poly.pdbx_strand_id
1 'polypeptide(L)' 'MTKHDIYDEHEGFRLWNYMECETLESGQEVWRINVEVKRVDEVVIPVVAGDQTYADRGLAQVAGREQGAWMVAERGL' A
#
# COMPACT_ATOMS: atom_id res chain seq x y z
N MET A 1 -11.79 -9.18 -9.95
CA MET A 1 -10.80 -8.29 -9.32
C MET A 1 -11.41 -7.74 -8.05
N THR A 2 -10.74 -7.93 -6.92
CA THR A 2 -11.22 -7.47 -5.60
C THR A 2 -10.30 -6.37 -5.12
N LYS A 3 -10.87 -5.25 -4.63
CA LYS A 3 -10.10 -4.14 -4.06
C LYS A 3 -10.25 -4.11 -2.55
N HIS A 4 -9.16 -3.83 -1.85
CA HIS A 4 -9.13 -3.66 -0.41
C HIS A 4 -8.36 -2.39 -0.07
N ASP A 5 -9.03 -1.47 0.60
CA ASP A 5 -8.42 -0.21 1.01
C ASP A 5 -8.22 -0.26 2.52
N ILE A 6 -6.96 -0.18 2.95
CA ILE A 6 -6.58 -0.22 4.36
C ILE A 6 -5.94 1.10 4.74
N TYR A 7 -6.40 1.63 5.87
CA TYR A 7 -5.93 2.85 6.48
C TYR A 7 -5.03 2.53 7.67
N ASP A 8 -3.93 3.26 7.80
CA ASP A 8 -3.07 3.26 8.98
C ASP A 8 -2.61 4.68 9.33
N GLU A 9 -2.30 4.91 10.61
CA GLU A 9 -1.70 6.16 11.11
C GLU A 9 -0.26 5.91 11.54
N HIS A 10 0.67 6.69 11.01
CA HIS A 10 2.09 6.56 11.30
C HIS A 10 2.72 7.95 11.43
N GLU A 11 3.23 8.29 12.62
CA GLU A 11 3.99 9.54 12.86
C GLU A 11 3.28 10.84 12.41
N GLY A 12 1.96 10.91 12.50
CA GLY A 12 1.17 12.07 12.03
C GLY A 12 0.86 12.04 10.53
N PHE A 13 1.17 10.94 9.85
CA PHE A 13 0.77 10.64 8.49
C PHE A 13 -0.35 9.62 8.45
N ARG A 14 -1.20 9.77 7.44
CA ARG A 14 -2.19 8.79 7.02
C ARG A 14 -1.61 7.97 5.88
N LEU A 15 -1.50 6.67 6.08
CA LEU A 15 -1.05 5.72 5.07
C LEU A 15 -2.28 5.00 4.51
N TRP A 16 -2.51 5.14 3.22
CA TRP A 16 -3.51 4.40 2.48
C TRP A 16 -2.83 3.31 1.67
N ASN A 17 -3.17 2.05 1.98
CA ASN A 17 -2.73 0.90 1.23
C ASN A 17 -3.91 0.37 0.40
N TYR A 18 -3.88 0.65 -0.89
CA TYR A 18 -4.83 0.15 -1.87
C TYR A 18 -4.31 -1.18 -2.41
N MET A 19 -5.02 -2.27 -2.13
CA MET A 19 -4.63 -3.60 -2.57
C MET A 19 -5.61 -4.11 -3.62
N GLU A 20 -5.08 -4.63 -4.72
CA GLU A 20 -5.86 -5.24 -5.80
C GLU A 20 -5.51 -6.71 -5.93
N CYS A 21 -6.53 -7.57 -5.91
CA CYS A 21 -6.37 -9.01 -6.10
C CYS A 21 -6.89 -9.44 -7.48
N GLU A 22 -6.06 -10.20 -8.17
CA GLU A 22 -6.35 -10.89 -9.43
C GLU A 22 -6.18 -12.39 -9.23
N THR A 23 -7.18 -13.18 -9.62
CA THR A 23 -7.07 -14.65 -9.66
C THR A 23 -6.69 -15.05 -11.08
N LEU A 24 -5.54 -15.68 -11.23
CA LEU A 24 -5.05 -16.18 -12.51
C LEU A 24 -5.85 -17.40 -12.95
N GLU A 25 -5.73 -17.78 -14.23
CA GLU A 25 -6.36 -18.99 -14.78
C GLU A 25 -5.94 -20.27 -14.06
N SER A 26 -4.74 -20.28 -13.46
CA SER A 26 -4.25 -21.36 -12.61
C SER A 26 -4.98 -21.49 -11.26
N GLY A 27 -5.86 -20.54 -10.92
CA GLY A 27 -6.50 -20.42 -9.62
C GLY A 27 -5.62 -19.72 -8.56
N GLN A 28 -4.41 -19.32 -8.91
CA GLN A 28 -3.51 -18.59 -8.01
C GLN A 28 -3.98 -17.14 -7.86
N GLU A 29 -4.02 -16.65 -6.62
CA GLU A 29 -4.23 -15.23 -6.34
C GLU A 29 -2.92 -14.44 -6.39
N VAL A 30 -3.00 -13.25 -6.97
CA VAL A 30 -1.90 -12.30 -7.10
C VAL A 30 -2.38 -10.95 -6.59
N TRP A 31 -1.64 -10.42 -5.62
CA TRP A 31 -1.96 -9.18 -4.93
C TRP A 31 -1.01 -8.08 -5.36
N ARG A 32 -1.53 -6.93 -5.78
CA ARG A 32 -0.78 -5.70 -6.07
C ARG A 32 -1.11 -4.67 -5.01
N ILE A 33 -0.15 -3.82 -4.69
CA ILE A 33 -0.34 -2.74 -3.71
C ILE A 33 -0.05 -1.39 -4.33
N ASN A 34 -0.75 -0.38 -3.85
CA ASN A 34 -0.44 1.00 -4.12
C ASN A 34 -0.54 1.78 -2.81
N VAL A 35 0.51 2.50 -2.46
CA VAL A 35 0.60 3.23 -1.19
C VAL A 35 0.53 4.72 -1.44
N GLU A 36 -0.41 5.37 -0.79
CA GLU A 36 -0.55 6.83 -0.74
C GLU A 36 -0.33 7.31 0.69
N VAL A 37 0.51 8.34 0.85
CA VAL A 37 0.79 8.94 2.15
C VAL A 37 0.18 10.34 2.16
N LYS A 38 -0.48 10.73 3.25
CA LYS A 38 -1.04 12.08 3.42
C LYS A 38 -0.63 12.64 4.77
N ARG A 39 -0.12 13.87 4.80
CA ARG A 39 -0.10 14.62 6.06
C ARG A 39 -1.55 15.03 6.39
N VAL A 40 -1.91 15.04 7.66
CA VAL A 40 -3.28 15.36 8.12
C VAL A 40 -3.77 16.74 7.63
N ASP A 41 -2.83 17.62 7.24
CA ASP A 41 -3.06 19.06 7.02
C ASP A 41 -2.72 19.53 5.58
N GLU A 42 -3.13 18.80 4.53
CA GLU A 42 -3.14 19.20 3.09
C GLU A 42 -2.01 18.75 2.13
N VAL A 43 -1.01 17.95 2.53
CA VAL A 43 0.01 17.48 1.57
C VAL A 43 -0.21 16.03 1.13
N VAL A 44 -0.61 15.85 -0.13
CA VAL A 44 -0.66 14.56 -0.83
C VAL A 44 0.76 14.17 -1.24
N ILE A 45 1.29 13.10 -0.65
CA ILE A 45 2.62 12.57 -0.94
C ILE A 45 2.50 11.46 -1.99
N PRO A 46 3.47 11.33 -2.91
CA PRO A 46 3.39 10.49 -4.10
C PRO A 46 2.87 9.08 -3.85
N VAL A 47 1.93 8.72 -4.70
CA VAL A 47 1.41 7.37 -4.89
C VAL A 47 2.53 6.49 -5.46
N VAL A 48 2.97 5.47 -4.73
CA VAL A 48 3.87 4.45 -5.27
C VAL A 48 3.03 3.23 -5.62
N ALA A 49 2.77 3.06 -6.92
CA ALA A 49 2.27 1.81 -7.44
C ALA A 49 3.40 0.77 -7.31
N GLY A 50 3.17 -0.26 -6.50
CA GLY A 50 4.07 -1.40 -6.47
C GLY A 50 3.94 -2.19 -7.77
N ASP A 51 4.98 -2.20 -8.60
CA ASP A 51 5.10 -3.14 -9.72
C ASP A 51 5.23 -4.59 -9.21
N GLN A 52 5.53 -4.75 -7.92
CA GLN A 52 5.68 -6.01 -7.24
C GLN A 52 4.33 -6.63 -6.90
N THR A 53 4.27 -7.95 -7.05
CA THR A 53 3.11 -8.75 -6.71
C THR A 53 3.39 -9.66 -5.51
N TYR A 54 2.35 -9.96 -4.73
CA TYR A 54 2.42 -10.79 -3.53
C TYR A 54 1.48 -11.99 -3.66
N ALA A 55 1.88 -13.12 -3.10
CA ALA A 55 1.13 -14.38 -3.19
C ALA A 55 -0.01 -14.50 -2.16
N ASP A 56 -0.09 -13.58 -1.20
CA ASP A 56 -1.08 -13.58 -0.12
C ASP A 56 -1.43 -12.15 0.31
N ARG A 57 -2.68 -11.96 0.76
CA ARG A 57 -3.21 -10.68 1.24
C ARG A 57 -2.45 -10.13 2.44
N GLY A 58 -2.10 -10.98 3.39
CA GLY A 58 -1.36 -10.59 4.60
C GLY A 58 0.04 -10.05 4.26
N LEU A 59 0.73 -10.70 3.33
CA LEU A 59 2.02 -10.22 2.82
C LEU A 59 1.88 -8.86 2.12
N ALA A 60 0.87 -8.70 1.26
CA ALA A 60 0.57 -7.42 0.61
C ALA A 60 0.29 -6.30 1.64
N GLN A 61 -0.44 -6.63 2.71
CA GLN A 61 -0.76 -5.68 3.76
C GLN A 61 0.49 -5.24 4.56
N VAL A 62 1.37 -6.17 4.92
CA VAL A 62 2.63 -5.87 5.61
C VAL A 62 3.52 -5.02 4.70
N ALA A 63 3.69 -5.42 3.44
CA ALA A 63 4.52 -4.69 2.48
C ALA A 63 4.06 -3.25 2.28
N GLY A 64 2.74 -3.00 2.19
CA GLY A 64 2.26 -1.63 2.05
C GLY A 64 2.43 -0.76 3.30
N ARG A 65 2.40 -1.36 4.50
CA ARG A 65 2.76 -0.63 5.74
C ARG A 65 4.24 -0.27 5.77
N GLU A 66 5.11 -1.24 5.49
CA GLU A 66 6.56 -1.03 5.45
C GLU A 66 6.96 0.00 4.39
N GLN A 67 6.35 -0.07 3.20
CA GLN A 67 6.54 0.90 2.13
C GLN A 67 6.09 2.31 2.56
N GLY A 68 4.93 2.43 3.20
CA GLY A 68 4.43 3.71 3.71
C GLY A 68 5.36 4.32 4.76
N ALA A 69 5.83 3.52 5.72
CA ALA A 69 6.78 3.96 6.75
C ALA A 69 8.14 4.38 6.15
N TRP A 70 8.66 3.60 5.17
CA TRP A 70 9.89 3.96 4.47
C TRP A 70 9.75 5.28 3.70
N MET A 71 8.60 5.52 3.05
CA MET A 71 8.33 6.78 2.36
C MET A 71 8.30 7.99 3.29
N VAL A 72 7.76 7.83 4.50
CA VAL A 72 7.79 8.85 5.56
C VAL A 72 9.24 9.13 5.97
N ALA A 73 9.99 8.07 6.30
CA ALA A 73 11.37 8.17 6.77
C ALA A 73 12.36 8.76 5.75
N GLU A 74 12.34 8.32 4.48
CA GLU A 74 13.32 8.77 3.48
C GLU A 74 13.05 10.17 2.94
N ARG A 75 11.78 10.58 2.83
CA ARG A 75 11.43 11.88 2.24
C ARG A 75 11.39 13.01 3.27
N GLY A 76 11.68 12.73 4.54
CA GLY A 76 11.61 13.70 5.63
C GLY A 76 10.21 14.30 5.76
N LEU A 77 9.20 13.48 5.48
CA LEU A 77 7.82 13.81 5.73
C LEU A 77 7.60 13.68 7.23
#